data_AF-A0A150P3L8-F1
#
_entry.id   AF-A0A150P3L8-F1
#
_cell.length_a   1.000
_cell.length_b   1.000
_cell.length_c   1.000
_cell.angle_alpha   90.00
_cell.angle_beta   90.00
_cell.angle_gamma   90.00
#
_symmetry.space_group_name_H-M   'P 1'
#
loop_
_entity.id
_entity.type
_entity.pdbx_description
1 polymer ?
#
loop_
_entity_poly.entity_id
_entity_poly.type
_entity_poly.pdbx_seq_one_letter_code
_entity_poly.pdbx_strand_id
1 'polypeptide(L)'
;MDPAHIRAFAERSRAEVAQRKLDHWGRTYRERGAQATLQAGHALYEHARRVRPDFPTERERAEDLAHHIELKRLLDRAAGAFAVR
;
A
#
# COMPACT_ATOMS: atom_id res chain seq x y z
N MET A 1 3.07 -28.16 -3.06
CA MET A 1 3.98 -26.98 -2.98
C MET A 1 5.33 -27.50 -2.52
N ASP A 2 6.41 -27.16 -3.22
CA ASP A 2 7.77 -27.63 -2.86
C ASP A 2 8.22 -26.99 -1.51
N PRO A 3 8.62 -27.79 -0.50
CA PRO A 3 9.15 -27.28 0.76
C PRO A 3 10.31 -26.29 0.62
N ALA A 4 11.15 -26.43 -0.42
CA ALA A 4 12.25 -25.51 -0.68
C ALA A 4 11.74 -24.10 -1.02
N HIS A 5 10.65 -23.98 -1.78
CA HIS A 5 10.04 -22.70 -2.10
C HIS A 5 9.41 -22.04 -0.87
N ILE A 6 8.81 -22.81 0.03
CA ILE A 6 8.25 -22.29 1.28
C ILE A 6 9.36 -21.69 2.14
N ARG A 7 10.50 -22.39 2.25
CA ARG A 7 11.64 -21.92 3.03
C ARG A 7 12.26 -20.65 2.44
N ALA A 8 12.52 -20.65 1.12
CA ALA A 8 13.02 -19.47 0.43
C ALA A 8 12.07 -18.26 0.57
N PHE A 9 10.76 -18.49 0.54
CA PHE A 9 9.79 -17.44 0.83
C PHE A 9 9.91 -16.96 2.28
N ALA A 10 9.92 -17.86 3.26
CA ALA A 10 9.96 -17.49 4.67
C ALA A 10 11.24 -16.71 5.05
N GLU A 11 12.38 -17.08 4.46
CA GLU A 11 13.70 -16.53 4.75
C GLU A 11 14.05 -15.28 3.91
N ARG A 12 13.20 -14.87 2.98
CA ARG A 12 13.48 -13.73 2.09
C ARG A 12 13.72 -12.43 2.86
N SER A 13 14.61 -11.59 2.33
CA SER A 13 14.83 -10.23 2.83
C SER A 13 13.55 -9.39 2.71
N ARG A 14 12.96 -9.01 3.85
CA ARG A 14 11.76 -8.16 3.88
C ARG A 14 12.05 -6.76 3.36
N ALA A 15 13.25 -6.23 3.62
CA ALA A 15 13.68 -4.92 3.15
C ALA A 15 13.81 -4.89 1.62
N GLU A 16 14.45 -5.89 1.02
CA GLU A 16 14.55 -5.97 -0.45
C GLU A 16 13.19 -6.14 -1.10
N VAL A 17 12.31 -6.96 -0.53
CA VAL A 17 10.95 -7.13 -1.03
C VAL A 17 10.16 -5.83 -0.92
N ALA A 18 10.35 -5.06 0.15
CA ALA A 18 9.73 -3.74 0.29
C ALA A 18 10.20 -2.79 -0.82
N GLN A 19 11.51 -2.73 -1.08
CA GLN A 19 12.06 -1.89 -2.14
C GLN A 19 11.55 -2.31 -3.53
N ARG A 20 11.59 -3.61 -3.85
CA ARG A 20 11.09 -4.12 -5.14
C ARG A 20 9.60 -3.81 -5.36
N LYS A 21 8.79 -3.84 -4.30
CA LYS A 21 7.37 -3.43 -4.38
C LYS A 21 7.25 -1.93 -4.69
N LEU A 22 8.03 -1.08 -4.03
CA LEU A 22 8.03 0.36 -4.32
C LEU A 22 8.44 0.63 -5.77
N ASP A 23 9.50 -0.02 -6.25
CA ASP A 23 9.95 0.14 -7.63
C ASP A 23 8.89 -0.31 -8.64
N HIS A 24 8.23 -1.45 -8.37
CA HIS A 24 7.14 -1.96 -9.19
C HIS A 24 5.97 -0.97 -9.26
N TRP A 25 5.50 -0.46 -8.13
CA TRP A 25 4.38 0.48 -8.10
C TRP A 25 4.75 1.84 -8.70
N GLY A 26 5.99 2.31 -8.48
CA GLY A 26 6.50 3.52 -9.12
C GLY A 26 6.54 3.40 -10.64
N ARG A 27 6.99 2.26 -11.18
CA ARG A 27 6.94 1.97 -12.63
C ARG A 27 5.50 1.93 -13.13
N THR A 28 4.65 1.17 -12.46
CA THR A 28 3.24 0.98 -12.83
C THR A 28 2.50 2.32 -12.87
N TYR A 29 2.74 3.18 -11.88
CA TYR A 29 2.17 4.52 -11.86
C TYR A 29 2.62 5.36 -13.05
N ARG A 30 3.92 5.35 -13.39
CA ARG A 30 4.44 6.10 -14.54
C ARG A 30 3.89 5.58 -15.88
N GLU A 31 3.74 4.26 -16.01
CA GLU A 31 3.30 3.63 -17.26
C GLU A 31 1.77 3.65 -17.45
N ARG A 32 1.00 3.55 -16.37
CA ARG A 32 -0.45 3.29 -16.42
C ARG A 32 -1.29 4.31 -15.64
N GLY A 33 -0.64 5.26 -14.98
CA GLY A 33 -1.29 6.31 -14.20
C GLY A 33 -1.89 5.84 -12.86
N ALA A 34 -2.51 6.79 -12.18
CA ALA A 34 -3.09 6.60 -10.85
C ALA A 34 -4.27 5.62 -10.83
N GLN A 35 -5.07 5.57 -11.89
CA GLN A 35 -6.24 4.71 -11.92
C GLN A 35 -5.86 3.22 -11.85
N ALA A 36 -4.78 2.82 -12.51
CA ALA A 36 -4.31 1.43 -12.49
C ALA A 36 -3.87 0.98 -11.09
N THR A 37 -3.20 1.85 -10.33
CA THR A 37 -2.77 1.54 -8.96
C THR A 37 -3.97 1.48 -8.00
N LEU A 38 -4.97 2.35 -8.18
CA LEU A 38 -6.22 2.31 -7.41
C LEU A 38 -7.01 1.02 -7.67
N GLN A 39 -7.15 0.61 -8.93
CA GLN A 39 -7.84 -0.63 -9.29
C GLN A 39 -7.15 -1.85 -8.68
N ALA A 40 -5.82 -1.90 -8.73
CA ALA A 40 -5.07 -2.99 -8.11
C ALA A 40 -5.24 -3.01 -6.58
N GLY A 41 -5.22 -1.84 -5.93
CA GLY A 41 -5.50 -1.72 -4.50
C GLY A 41 -6.90 -2.20 -4.13
N HIS A 42 -7.92 -1.81 -4.90
CA HIS A 42 -9.29 -2.26 -4.68
C HIS A 42 -9.44 -3.78 -4.86
N ALA A 43 -8.82 -4.36 -5.89
CA ALA A 43 -8.82 -5.81 -6.09
C ALA A 43 -8.18 -6.58 -4.92
N LEU A 44 -7.08 -6.05 -4.35
CA LEU A 44 -6.44 -6.62 -3.17
C LEU A 44 -7.32 -6.50 -1.93
N TYR A 45 -7.99 -5.36 -1.74
CA TYR A 45 -8.93 -5.13 -0.65
C TYR A 45 -10.10 -6.13 -0.69
N GLU A 46 -10.75 -6.27 -1.84
CA GLU A 46 -11.86 -7.22 -2.02
C GLU A 46 -11.41 -8.68 -1.89
N HIS A 47 -10.19 -9.02 -2.32
CA HIS A 47 -9.63 -10.33 -2.05
C HIS A 47 -9.39 -10.56 -0.56
N ALA A 48 -8.79 -9.60 0.14
CA ALA A 48 -8.53 -9.72 1.57
C ALA A 48 -9.81 -9.92 2.39
N ARG A 49 -10.89 -9.19 2.05
CA ARG A 49 -12.21 -9.37 2.68
C ARG A 49 -12.81 -10.76 2.46
N ARG A 50 -12.56 -11.38 1.31
CA ARG A 50 -13.03 -12.75 1.02
C ARG A 50 -12.26 -13.81 1.80
N VAL A 51 -10.95 -13.63 1.96
CA VAL A 51 -10.08 -14.59 2.65
C VAL A 51 -10.13 -14.42 4.17
N ARG A 52 -10.32 -13.19 4.64
CA ARG A 52 -10.38 -12.80 6.05
C ARG A 52 -11.66 -11.98 6.28
N PRO A 53 -12.80 -12.62 6.61
CA PRO A 53 -14.09 -11.93 6.73
C PRO A 53 -14.15 -10.83 7.79
N ASP A 54 -13.30 -10.91 8.82
CA ASP A 54 -13.10 -9.89 9.86
C ASP A 54 -12.22 -8.72 9.41
N PHE A 55 -11.70 -8.75 8.17
CA PHE A 55 -10.91 -7.66 7.60
C PHE A 55 -11.79 -6.55 7.00
N PRO A 56 -11.42 -5.27 7.19
CA PRO A 56 -10.50 -4.79 8.23
C PRO A 56 -11.15 -4.86 9.62
N THR A 57 -10.34 -5.23 10.60
CA THR A 57 -10.75 -5.13 12.01
C THR A 57 -10.96 -3.67 12.40
N GLU A 58 -11.70 -3.42 13.48
CA GLU A 58 -11.94 -2.05 13.95
C GLU A 58 -10.64 -1.28 14.23
N ARG A 59 -9.65 -1.96 14.81
CA ARG A 59 -8.32 -1.39 15.04
C ARG A 59 -7.61 -1.04 13.74
N GLU A 60 -7.62 -1.94 12.75
CA GLU A 60 -7.03 -1.67 11.43
C GLU A 60 -7.72 -0.48 10.72
N ARG A 61 -9.05 -0.33 10.89
CA ARG A 61 -9.79 0.84 10.38
C ARG A 61 -9.36 2.14 11.05
N ALA A 62 -9.21 2.13 12.37
CA ALA A 62 -8.76 3.29 13.12
C ALA A 62 -7.33 3.71 12.75
N GLU A 63 -6.42 2.73 12.57
CA GLU A 63 -5.05 2.95 12.11
C GLU A 63 -5.02 3.53 10.69
N ASP A 64 -5.82 3.00 9.76
CA ASP A 64 -5.90 3.52 8.39
C ASP A 64 -6.43 4.96 8.35
N LEU A 65 -7.47 5.28 9.15
CA LEU A 65 -7.99 6.63 9.27
C LEU A 65 -6.92 7.60 9.82
N ALA A 66 -6.15 7.19 10.82
CA ALA A 66 -5.06 8.00 11.36
C ALA A 66 -4.00 8.33 10.29
N HIS A 67 -3.64 7.37 9.45
CA HIS A 67 -2.72 7.59 8.32
C HIS A 67 -3.30 8.57 7.29
N HIS A 68 -4.59 8.45 6.95
CA HIS A 68 -5.25 9.38 6.03
C HIS A 68 -5.27 10.82 6.57
N ILE A 69 -5.52 10.99 7.87
CA ILE A 69 -5.48 12.30 8.54
C ILE A 69 -4.07 12.89 8.47
N GLU A 70 -3.02 12.11 8.76
CA GLU A 70 -1.65 12.61 8.69
C GLU A 70 -1.23 12.96 7.26
N LEU A 71 -1.60 12.12 6.27
CA LEU A 71 -1.36 12.43 4.86
C LEU A 71 -2.04 13.75 4.45
N LYS A 72 -3.30 13.95 4.85
CA LYS A 72 -4.01 15.21 4.57
C LYS A 72 -3.30 16.41 5.20
N ARG A 73 -2.86 16.30 6.45
CA ARG A 73 -2.07 17.36 7.12
C ARG A 73 -0.79 17.68 6.37
N LEU A 74 -0.07 16.67 5.89
CA LEU A 74 1.15 16.85 5.08
C LEU A 74 0.86 17.57 3.77
N LEU A 75 -0.21 17.19 3.07
CA LEU A 75 -0.63 17.84 1.83
C LEU A 75 -1.04 19.30 2.06
N ASP A 76 -1.77 19.58 3.13
CA ASP A 76 -2.17 20.94 3.49
C ASP A 76 -0.95 21.82 3.80
N ARG A 77 0.02 21.29 4.55
CA ARG A 77 1.30 21.99 4.80
C ARG A 77 2.04 22.29 3.51
N ALA A 78 2.14 21.32 2.60
CA ALA A 78 2.79 21.50 1.31
C ALA A 78 2.06 22.56 0.47
N ALA A 79 0.74 22.48 0.36
CA ALA A 79 -0.06 23.46 -0.39
C ALA A 79 0.09 24.89 0.18
N GLY A 80 0.04 25.03 1.51
CA GLY A 80 0.26 26.31 2.18
C GLY A 80 1.66 26.88 1.97
N ALA A 81 2.70 26.03 1.92
CA ALA A 81 4.06 26.45 1.63
C ALA A 81 4.24 26.99 0.20
N PHE A 82 3.44 26.52 -0.77
CA PHE A 82 3.49 27.00 -2.15
C PHE A 82 2.52 28.15 -2.45
N ALA A 83 1.58 28.46 -1.54
CA ALA A 83 0.63 29.57 -1.68
C ALA A 83 1.17 30.95 -1.25
N VAL A 84 2.33 30.99 -0.57
CA VAL A 84 3.00 32.23 -0.12
C VAL A 84 4.06 32.70 -1.14
N ARG A 85 3.86 32.40 -2.43
CA ARG A 85 4.75 32.82 -3.52
C ARG A 85 4.04 33.75 -4.50
#